data_AF-A0A6G1I8P8-F1
#
_entry.id   AF-A0A6G1I8P8-F1
#
_cell.length_a   1.000
_cell.length_b   1.000
_cell.length_c   1.000
_cell.angle_alpha   90.00
_cell.angle_beta   90.00
_cell.angle_gamma   90.00
#
_symmetry.space_group_name_H-M   'P 1'
#
loop_
_entity.id
_entity.type
_entity.pdbx_description
1 polymer ?
#
loop_
_entity_poly.entity_id
_entity_poly.type
_entity_poly.pdbx_seq_one_letter_code
_entity_poly.pdbx_strand_id
1 'polypeptide(L)'
;MVDVEPCPICGQRLPDPYALTLHVEEAHTDDSPFVVRDDEPATPSTASLPGYEEDMKEQQPQDETSMDANNQYALCPEEGCGEQLLLGDINEHLDLHEAEDVTFQEQNHQPTPSRSKAKDLSALHTAHSSSSPSRSSTKHKKIRSPSHTHSSHRRRVKRHSPAGKENNNRIGLGRKFLFWVANMSQGRPSKSLRNGSRLGASELGPYAYEDRMPAWLFKQLEDGPPMRQIKKLGRDGRYTVQEVVEGETSGVLPILSRLSALDPRVRTAYYCHPSVLQIGKAKNEGGFCGFRNLQMQVSYIQGAKAPGYEKFPGRTPGVLQLQDWIEKAWDQGICETSRAEIGQLLGTRKWIGTMEALALYHYMDIKVMARTFGDQHGRYAHQRLLDWVEDYFRSSAPHDLNKVVTTLKPPIYLQRPCHSMTIIGLERMRDGTRNLLVFDPLYCAPRIMQDMIDRGPQAIHVPNEKFMRLYRRHETKLYPYLDFEVLE
;
A
#
# COMPACT_ATOMS: atom_id res chain seq x y z
N MET A 1 25.71 31.23 -27.37
CA MET A 1 25.80 29.85 -27.88
C MET A 1 26.90 29.18 -27.08
N VAL A 2 26.67 27.98 -26.58
CA VAL A 2 27.70 27.22 -25.86
C VAL A 2 28.54 26.53 -26.92
N ASP A 3 29.85 26.76 -26.95
CA ASP A 3 30.74 25.97 -27.81
C ASP A 3 30.77 24.55 -27.28
N VAL A 4 30.37 23.60 -28.13
CA VAL A 4 30.41 22.17 -27.85
C VAL A 4 31.64 21.61 -28.53
N GLU A 5 32.54 21.01 -27.75
CA GLU A 5 33.71 20.34 -28.30
C GLU A 5 33.28 19.14 -29.16
N PRO A 6 34.00 18.83 -30.25
CA PRO A 6 33.71 17.65 -31.06
C PRO A 6 33.81 16.37 -30.24
N CYS A 7 33.07 15.32 -30.65
CA CYS A 7 33.18 14.00 -30.04
C CYS A 7 34.65 13.56 -29.97
N PRO A 8 35.18 13.21 -28.78
CA PRO A 8 36.59 12.89 -28.60
C PRO A 8 37.01 11.57 -29.25
N ILE A 9 36.06 10.75 -29.71
CA ILE A 9 36.28 9.42 -30.28
C ILE A 9 36.33 9.46 -31.81
N CYS A 10 35.38 10.14 -32.47
CA CYS A 10 35.28 10.24 -33.94
C CYS A 10 35.49 11.65 -34.52
N GLY A 11 35.57 12.69 -33.70
CA GLY A 11 35.71 14.08 -34.13
C GLY A 11 34.43 14.77 -34.62
N GLN A 12 33.26 14.11 -34.57
CA GLN A 12 32.00 14.67 -35.04
C GLN A 12 31.54 15.86 -34.17
N ARG A 13 31.26 17.01 -34.79
CA ARG A 13 30.68 18.18 -34.12
C ARG A 13 29.16 18.05 -34.05
N LEU A 14 28.60 18.30 -32.87
CA LEU A 14 27.18 18.12 -32.57
C LEU A 14 26.61 19.43 -31.98
N PRO A 15 25.31 19.71 -32.20
CA PRO A 15 24.74 21.06 -32.03
C PRO A 15 24.62 21.51 -30.57
N ASP A 16 24.55 20.57 -29.64
CA ASP A 16 24.43 20.79 -28.21
C ASP A 16 25.04 19.61 -27.41
N PRO A 17 25.30 19.75 -26.10
CA PRO A 17 25.90 18.68 -25.30
C PRO A 17 25.03 17.43 -25.16
N TYR A 18 23.69 17.53 -25.30
CA TYR A 18 22.79 16.38 -25.20
C TYR A 18 22.90 15.51 -26.46
N ALA A 19 22.94 16.13 -27.64
CA ALA A 19 23.25 15.45 -28.90
C ALA A 19 24.64 14.79 -28.89
N LEU A 20 25.63 15.42 -28.23
CA LEU A 20 26.95 14.81 -28.01
C LEU A 20 26.88 13.57 -27.11
N THR A 21 26.14 13.63 -26.01
CA THR A 21 25.95 12.45 -25.12
C THR A 21 25.24 11.31 -25.87
N LEU A 22 24.16 11.60 -26.57
CA LEU A 22 23.40 10.60 -27.34
C LEU A 22 24.27 9.92 -28.41
N HIS A 23 25.09 10.68 -29.13
CA HIS A 23 26.03 10.12 -30.11
C HIS A 23 27.09 9.19 -29.49
N VAL A 24 27.56 9.49 -28.27
CA VAL A 24 28.53 8.61 -27.59
C VAL A 24 27.89 7.29 -27.16
N GLU A 25 26.64 7.35 -26.69
CA GLU A 25 25.82 6.16 -26.40
C GLU A 25 25.52 5.34 -27.67
N GLU A 26 25.04 5.96 -28.75
CA GLU A 26 24.62 5.25 -29.97
C GLU A 26 25.78 4.70 -30.82
N ALA A 27 26.92 5.40 -30.89
CA ALA A 27 27.98 5.10 -31.86
C ALA A 27 29.27 4.54 -31.26
N HIS A 28 29.47 4.64 -29.93
CA HIS A 28 30.74 4.27 -29.27
C HIS A 28 30.55 3.42 -27.99
N THR A 29 29.34 2.95 -27.72
CA THR A 29 29.02 2.16 -26.51
C THR A 29 28.32 0.85 -26.91
N ASP A 30 29.10 -0.24 -26.98
CA ASP A 30 28.69 -1.52 -27.59
C ASP A 30 27.47 -2.20 -26.93
N ASP A 31 27.16 -1.86 -25.67
CA ASP A 31 26.03 -2.38 -24.88
C ASP A 31 24.92 -1.34 -24.62
N SER A 32 24.88 -0.20 -25.33
CA SER A 32 23.83 0.82 -25.11
C SER A 32 22.46 0.39 -25.67
N PRO A 33 21.35 0.56 -24.91
CA PRO A 33 20.00 0.19 -25.37
C PRO A 33 19.44 1.10 -26.49
N PHE A 34 20.20 2.12 -26.90
CA PHE A 34 19.83 3.06 -27.97
C PHE A 34 20.44 2.71 -29.34
N VAL A 35 21.27 1.67 -29.43
CA VAL A 35 21.84 1.21 -30.71
C VAL A 35 20.75 0.61 -31.60
N VAL A 36 20.29 1.39 -32.58
CA VAL A 36 19.40 0.89 -33.64
C VAL A 36 20.17 -0.11 -34.52
N ARG A 37 19.75 -1.37 -34.50
CA ARG A 37 20.28 -2.42 -35.37
C ARG A 37 19.33 -2.59 -36.55
N ASP A 38 19.78 -2.24 -37.74
CA ASP A 38 19.00 -2.40 -38.98
C ASP A 38 19.00 -3.88 -39.41
N ASP A 39 17.82 -4.52 -39.40
CA ASP A 39 17.61 -5.84 -40.00
C ASP A 39 17.46 -5.73 -41.53
N GLU A 40 18.34 -6.43 -42.28
CA GLU A 40 18.37 -6.45 -43.75
C GLU A 40 17.15 -7.20 -44.38
N PRO A 41 16.62 -6.73 -45.53
CA PRO A 41 15.36 -7.23 -46.08
C PRO A 41 15.52 -8.46 -47.02
N ALA A 42 14.75 -9.52 -46.76
CA ALA A 42 14.69 -10.69 -47.63
C ALA A 42 13.73 -10.52 -48.83
N THR A 43 14.12 -11.03 -50.00
CA THR A 43 13.27 -11.14 -51.20
C THR A 43 12.90 -12.62 -51.52
N PRO A 44 11.78 -12.90 -52.23
CA PRO A 44 11.15 -14.22 -52.19
C PRO A 44 11.34 -15.08 -53.46
N SER A 45 11.46 -16.42 -53.31
CA SER A 45 10.93 -17.42 -54.27
C SER A 45 10.98 -18.89 -53.78
N THR A 46 9.79 -19.49 -53.68
CA THR A 46 9.42 -20.91 -53.96
C THR A 46 10.47 -22.06 -53.93
N ALA A 47 10.28 -23.08 -53.06
CA ALA A 47 9.62 -24.37 -53.42
C ALA A 47 9.75 -25.50 -52.35
N SER A 48 8.62 -26.11 -51.97
CA SER A 48 8.36 -27.53 -51.59
C SER A 48 9.31 -28.36 -50.67
N LEU A 49 8.87 -28.57 -49.41
CA LEU A 49 8.70 -29.82 -48.59
C LEU A 49 9.70 -31.03 -48.68
N PRO A 50 9.78 -31.92 -47.64
CA PRO A 50 9.54 -31.74 -46.19
C PRO A 50 10.59 -32.44 -45.26
N GLY A 51 10.59 -32.13 -43.96
CA GLY A 51 11.31 -32.92 -42.93
C GLY A 51 11.17 -32.43 -41.47
N TYR A 52 10.59 -33.28 -40.64
CA TYR A 52 10.71 -33.44 -39.16
C TYR A 52 12.07 -32.97 -38.58
N GLU A 53 12.27 -32.43 -37.37
CA GLU A 53 11.48 -32.08 -36.16
C GLU A 53 12.11 -30.79 -35.55
N GLU A 54 11.64 -30.08 -34.51
CA GLU A 54 10.55 -30.24 -33.52
C GLU A 54 9.96 -28.84 -33.19
N ASP A 55 8.89 -28.72 -32.37
CA ASP A 55 8.25 -27.42 -32.04
C ASP A 55 8.07 -27.20 -30.52
N MET A 56 8.85 -26.27 -29.94
CA MET A 56 8.56 -25.62 -28.66
C MET A 56 8.68 -24.10 -28.82
N LYS A 57 7.53 -23.44 -28.95
CA LYS A 57 7.43 -21.97 -28.86
C LYS A 57 6.42 -21.59 -27.79
N GLU A 58 6.91 -20.90 -26.76
CA GLU A 58 6.06 -20.11 -25.87
C GLU A 58 5.38 -19.01 -26.69
N GLN A 59 4.07 -19.14 -26.89
CA GLN A 59 3.26 -18.07 -27.46
C GLN A 59 2.94 -17.07 -26.35
N GLN A 60 3.68 -15.95 -26.30
CA GLN A 60 3.19 -14.75 -25.63
C GLN A 60 2.03 -14.16 -26.45
N PRO A 61 0.81 -14.03 -25.90
CA PRO A 61 -0.27 -13.33 -26.58
C PRO A 61 0.03 -11.82 -26.55
N GLN A 62 0.34 -11.25 -27.70
CA GLN A 62 0.28 -9.80 -27.89
C GLN A 62 -1.19 -9.40 -28.04
N ASP A 63 -1.81 -8.98 -26.93
CA ASP A 63 -3.15 -8.38 -26.96
C ASP A 63 -3.04 -6.89 -26.58
N GLU A 64 -2.98 -6.03 -27.61
CA GLU A 64 -3.03 -4.57 -27.49
C GLU A 64 -4.44 -4.10 -27.07
N THR A 65 -4.83 -4.45 -25.85
CA THR A 65 -5.92 -3.73 -25.17
C THR A 65 -5.40 -2.38 -24.70
N SER A 66 -6.04 -1.30 -25.15
CA SER A 66 -5.65 0.07 -24.83
C SER A 66 -5.70 0.31 -23.32
N MET A 67 -4.56 0.19 -22.65
CA MET A 67 -4.45 0.51 -21.23
C MET A 67 -4.54 2.02 -21.04
N ASP A 68 -5.43 2.46 -20.15
CA ASP A 68 -5.42 3.83 -19.66
C ASP A 68 -4.04 4.13 -19.07
N ALA A 69 -3.37 5.15 -19.59
CA ALA A 69 -1.98 5.52 -19.25
C ALA A 69 -1.73 5.86 -17.75
N ASN A 70 -2.77 5.80 -16.92
CA ASN A 70 -2.75 6.08 -15.49
C ASN A 70 -2.50 4.84 -14.61
N ASN A 71 -2.58 3.62 -15.19
CA ASN A 71 -2.43 2.34 -14.47
C ASN A 71 -1.13 1.59 -14.85
N GLN A 72 -0.06 2.30 -15.19
CA GLN A 72 1.20 1.66 -15.57
C GLN A 72 1.86 0.98 -14.35
N TYR A 73 2.10 -0.32 -14.47
CA TYR A 73 2.81 -1.12 -13.47
C TYR A 73 4.31 -1.19 -13.76
N ALA A 74 5.10 -1.29 -12.70
CA ALA A 74 6.54 -1.56 -12.76
C ALA A 74 6.88 -2.70 -11.78
N LEU A 75 7.79 -3.58 -12.18
CA LEU A 75 8.41 -4.55 -11.28
C LEU A 75 9.38 -3.80 -10.34
N CYS A 76 9.37 -4.13 -9.05
CA CYS A 76 10.37 -3.61 -8.12
C CYS A 76 11.78 -4.08 -8.53
N PRO A 77 12.79 -3.18 -8.60
CA PRO A 77 14.16 -3.55 -8.97
C PRO A 77 14.92 -4.33 -7.89
N GLU A 78 14.42 -4.39 -6.65
CA GLU A 78 15.10 -5.08 -5.55
C GLU A 78 15.16 -6.60 -5.72
N GLU A 79 16.35 -7.18 -5.57
CA GLU A 79 16.59 -8.59 -5.83
C GLU A 79 15.81 -9.47 -4.83
N GLY A 80 14.88 -10.28 -5.34
CA GLY A 80 14.02 -11.10 -4.50
C GLY A 80 12.69 -10.48 -4.11
N CYS A 81 12.45 -9.21 -4.43
CA CYS A 81 11.22 -8.53 -4.06
C CYS A 81 10.00 -9.09 -4.83
N GLY A 82 10.10 -9.20 -6.16
CA GLY A 82 9.10 -9.82 -7.03
C GLY A 82 7.76 -9.09 -7.15
N GLU A 83 7.60 -7.91 -6.55
CA GLU A 83 6.32 -7.18 -6.56
C GLU A 83 6.15 -6.33 -7.81
N GLN A 84 4.92 -6.31 -8.32
CA GLN A 84 4.49 -5.41 -9.38
C GLN A 84 3.59 -4.32 -8.80
N LEU A 85 4.02 -3.07 -8.96
CA LEU A 85 3.49 -1.92 -8.25
C LEU A 85 3.05 -0.86 -9.25
N LEU A 86 2.09 -0.03 -8.85
CA LEU A 86 1.76 1.16 -9.62
C LEU A 86 2.98 2.09 -9.64
N LEU A 87 3.28 2.68 -10.81
CA LEU A 87 4.46 3.54 -10.98
C LEU A 87 4.52 4.71 -9.98
N GLY A 88 3.38 5.22 -9.53
CA GLY A 88 3.29 6.27 -8.49
C GLY A 88 3.64 5.80 -7.07
N ASP A 89 3.56 4.50 -6.78
CA ASP A 89 3.85 3.92 -5.47
C ASP A 89 5.32 3.44 -5.36
N ILE A 90 6.07 3.35 -6.48
CA ILE A 90 7.41 2.72 -6.51
C ILE A 90 8.43 3.40 -5.58
N ASN A 91 8.45 4.74 -5.52
CA ASN A 91 9.38 5.46 -4.65
C ASN A 91 9.06 5.23 -3.17
N GLU A 92 7.78 5.13 -2.79
CA GLU A 92 7.40 4.80 -1.41
C GLU A 92 7.74 3.35 -1.05
N HIS A 93 7.67 2.45 -2.03
CA HIS A 93 8.06 1.06 -1.85
C HIS A 93 9.58 0.91 -1.62
N LEU A 94 10.41 1.62 -2.39
CA LEU A 94 11.87 1.64 -2.20
C LEU A 94 12.25 2.30 -0.86
N ASP A 95 11.62 3.43 -0.50
CA ASP A 95 11.73 4.08 0.82
C ASP A 95 11.48 3.12 2.01
N LEU A 96 10.67 2.10 1.80
CA LEU A 96 10.29 1.11 2.81
C LEU A 96 11.21 -0.12 2.81
N HIS A 97 11.81 -0.49 1.67
CA HIS A 97 12.94 -1.43 1.64
C HIS A 97 14.15 -0.87 2.42
N GLU A 98 14.51 0.40 2.20
CA GLU A 98 15.53 1.08 3.03
C GLU A 98 15.19 1.08 4.54
N ALA A 99 13.90 1.05 4.88
CA ALA A 99 13.42 1.00 6.27
C ALA A 99 13.41 -0.42 6.87
N GLU A 100 13.29 -1.45 6.03
CA GLU A 100 13.41 -2.87 6.37
C GLU A 100 14.88 -3.25 6.61
N ASP A 101 15.81 -2.77 5.79
CA ASP A 101 17.23 -3.10 5.90
C ASP A 101 17.99 -2.35 7.02
N VAL A 102 17.31 -1.51 7.81
CA VAL A 102 17.95 -0.72 8.89
C VAL A 102 18.56 -1.62 9.96
N THR A 103 19.88 -1.75 9.91
CA THR A 103 20.66 -2.47 10.93
C THR A 103 20.90 -1.63 12.19
N PHE A 104 21.21 -2.30 13.30
CA PHE A 104 21.44 -1.64 14.60
C PHE A 104 22.68 -0.71 14.63
N GLN A 105 23.62 -0.86 13.67
CA GLN A 105 24.93 -0.20 13.71
C GLN A 105 24.93 1.23 13.14
N GLU A 106 24.02 1.58 12.23
CA GLU A 106 23.92 2.94 11.66
C GLU A 106 23.58 4.02 12.71
N GLN A 107 23.11 3.62 13.89
CA GLN A 107 22.53 4.50 14.90
C GLN A 107 23.57 5.18 15.81
N ASN A 108 24.87 4.90 15.64
CA ASN A 108 25.93 5.47 16.49
C ASN A 108 26.69 6.66 15.88
N HIS A 109 26.33 7.09 14.66
CA HIS A 109 26.89 8.29 14.05
C HIS A 109 26.03 9.52 14.39
N GLN A 110 26.39 10.19 15.50
CA GLN A 110 26.04 11.61 15.64
C GLN A 110 26.64 12.39 14.46
N PRO A 111 25.91 13.32 13.83
CA PRO A 111 26.53 14.28 12.92
C PRO A 111 27.45 15.19 13.75
N THR A 112 28.76 15.00 13.61
CA THR A 112 29.74 15.91 14.16
C THR A 112 29.58 17.29 13.51
N PRO A 113 29.67 18.40 14.26
CA PRO A 113 29.57 19.72 13.66
C PRO A 113 30.79 19.97 12.79
N SER A 114 30.64 19.80 11.48
CA SER A 114 31.69 20.07 10.49
C SER A 114 31.94 21.57 10.40
N ARG A 115 32.88 22.00 11.25
CA ARG A 115 33.59 23.29 11.30
C ARG A 115 33.70 24.00 9.95
N SER A 116 32.67 24.75 9.57
CA SER A 116 32.70 25.66 8.44
C SER A 116 33.60 26.86 8.80
N LYS A 117 34.64 27.07 7.99
CA LYS A 117 35.58 28.19 8.17
C LYS A 117 34.83 29.51 8.01
N ALA A 118 35.08 30.44 8.94
CA ALA A 118 34.59 31.80 8.83
C ALA A 118 35.06 32.47 7.53
N LYS A 119 34.16 33.27 6.93
CA LYS A 119 34.53 34.49 6.22
C LYS A 119 33.61 35.60 6.71
N ASP A 120 34.22 36.62 7.29
CA ASP A 120 33.55 37.86 7.66
C ASP A 120 32.93 38.54 6.43
N LEU A 121 31.74 39.10 6.62
CA LEU A 121 31.35 40.37 6.02
C LEU A 121 30.51 41.11 7.04
N SER A 122 30.92 42.33 7.37
CA SER A 122 30.45 43.07 8.53
C SER A 122 29.41 44.14 8.18
N ALA A 123 28.65 44.52 9.22
CA ALA A 123 27.93 45.78 9.38
C ALA A 123 26.84 46.18 8.36
N LEU A 124 25.61 46.31 8.86
CA LEU A 124 25.10 47.65 9.18
C LEU A 124 23.96 47.58 10.22
N HIS A 125 24.00 48.51 11.17
CA HIS A 125 22.95 48.75 12.19
C HIS A 125 21.67 49.28 11.49
N THR A 126 20.46 49.24 12.04
CA THR A 126 20.09 49.88 13.33
C THR A 126 18.72 49.37 13.80
N ALA A 127 18.54 49.24 15.12
CA ALA A 127 17.26 48.88 15.74
C ALA A 127 16.35 50.11 15.90
N HIS A 128 15.02 49.93 15.81
CA HIS A 128 14.08 50.70 16.61
C HIS A 128 12.88 49.83 17.03
N SER A 129 12.35 50.16 18.19
CA SER A 129 11.41 49.37 18.97
C SER A 129 9.97 49.90 18.90
N SER A 130 9.05 49.05 19.41
CA SER A 130 7.90 49.38 20.26
C SER A 130 6.46 49.26 19.72
N SER A 131 5.64 48.64 20.59
CA SER A 131 4.21 48.88 20.87
C SER A 131 3.15 48.73 19.76
N SER A 132 2.39 47.63 19.89
CA SER A 132 0.91 47.64 19.81
C SER A 132 0.33 48.58 20.90
N PRO A 133 -0.92 49.12 20.82
CA PRO A 133 -2.13 48.28 20.77
C PRO A 133 -3.42 48.85 20.09
N SER A 134 -4.19 47.92 19.51
CA SER A 134 -5.67 47.80 19.61
C SER A 134 -6.67 48.86 19.06
N ARG A 135 -7.84 48.30 18.68
CA ARG A 135 -9.21 48.85 18.79
C ARG A 135 -9.80 49.80 17.71
N SER A 136 -10.53 49.14 16.80
CA SER A 136 -12.01 49.23 16.64
C SER A 136 -12.71 50.47 16.05
N SER A 137 -13.74 50.13 15.25
CA SER A 137 -15.05 50.78 15.10
C SER A 137 -15.32 51.70 13.89
N THR A 138 -16.01 51.11 12.91
CA THR A 138 -17.28 51.56 12.31
C THR A 138 -17.46 53.02 11.87
N LYS A 139 -17.85 53.19 10.59
CA LYS A 139 -18.95 54.13 10.23
C LYS A 139 -19.64 53.77 8.90
N HIS A 140 -20.97 53.74 8.95
CA HIS A 140 -21.85 53.55 7.79
C HIS A 140 -21.83 54.74 6.81
N LYS A 141 -22.21 54.48 5.55
CA LYS A 141 -23.14 55.36 4.81
C LYS A 141 -24.22 54.54 4.09
N LYS A 142 -25.45 55.05 4.14
CA LYS A 142 -26.72 54.45 3.62
C LYS A 142 -27.02 54.93 2.18
N ILE A 143 -28.21 54.54 1.67
CA ILE A 143 -29.05 55.17 0.60
C ILE A 143 -28.86 54.50 -0.78
N ARG A 144 -29.90 54.09 -1.55
CA ARG A 144 -31.38 54.01 -1.38
C ARG A 144 -31.92 52.91 -2.32
N SER A 145 -33.11 52.36 -2.06
CA SER A 145 -33.91 51.62 -3.06
C SER A 145 -34.78 52.59 -3.88
N PRO A 146 -35.25 52.17 -5.06
CA PRO A 146 -36.70 52.02 -5.23
C PRO A 146 -37.12 50.73 -5.95
N SER A 147 -38.35 50.30 -5.65
CA SER A 147 -39.04 49.15 -6.26
C SER A 147 -39.74 49.54 -7.57
N HIS A 148 -39.81 48.62 -8.54
CA HIS A 148 -41.03 48.42 -9.35
C HIS A 148 -41.07 46.99 -9.93
N THR A 149 -42.29 46.48 -10.09
CA THR A 149 -42.63 45.14 -10.59
C THR A 149 -42.86 45.13 -12.10
N HIS A 150 -42.51 44.06 -12.82
CA HIS A 150 -43.33 43.47 -13.89
C HIS A 150 -42.79 42.09 -14.29
N SER A 151 -43.65 41.24 -14.88
CA SER A 151 -43.32 39.87 -15.30
C SER A 151 -42.81 39.82 -16.75
N SER A 152 -41.98 38.81 -17.06
CA SER A 152 -42.14 37.89 -18.20
C SER A 152 -40.81 37.17 -18.56
N HIS A 153 -40.93 36.19 -19.45
CA HIS A 153 -40.01 35.08 -19.72
C HIS A 153 -38.52 35.36 -20.08
N ARG A 154 -37.75 34.28 -19.85
CA ARG A 154 -36.70 33.66 -20.71
C ARG A 154 -35.21 33.79 -20.32
N ARG A 155 -34.52 32.66 -20.55
CA ARG A 155 -33.07 32.38 -20.61
C ARG A 155 -32.29 32.28 -19.28
N ARG A 156 -32.09 31.01 -18.89
CA ARG A 156 -31.23 30.50 -17.82
C ARG A 156 -29.74 30.66 -18.18
N VAL A 157 -29.13 31.78 -17.79
CA VAL A 157 -27.66 31.90 -17.76
C VAL A 157 -27.17 31.32 -16.43
N LYS A 158 -26.70 30.06 -16.45
CA LYS A 158 -25.96 29.52 -15.30
C LYS A 158 -24.55 30.12 -15.30
N ARG A 159 -24.29 30.99 -14.32
CA ARG A 159 -22.96 31.53 -14.02
C ARG A 159 -21.95 30.39 -13.86
N HIS A 160 -20.80 30.51 -14.50
CA HIS A 160 -19.61 29.75 -14.09
C HIS A 160 -19.14 30.31 -12.74
N SER A 161 -19.24 29.49 -11.69
CA SER A 161 -18.42 29.68 -10.49
C SER A 161 -17.02 29.12 -10.79
N PRO A 162 -15.94 29.79 -10.35
CA PRO A 162 -14.59 29.27 -10.54
C PRO A 162 -14.34 28.10 -9.59
N ALA A 163 -14.60 26.88 -10.06
CA ALA A 163 -14.00 25.70 -9.47
C ALA A 163 -12.51 25.73 -9.80
N GLY A 164 -11.65 25.74 -8.77
CA GLY A 164 -10.23 25.50 -8.97
C GLY A 164 -10.05 24.13 -9.62
N LYS A 165 -9.22 24.04 -10.66
CA LYS A 165 -8.81 22.76 -11.21
C LYS A 165 -7.84 22.11 -10.21
N GLU A 166 -8.37 21.30 -9.29
CA GLU A 166 -7.54 20.34 -8.59
C GLU A 166 -6.94 19.36 -9.61
N ASN A 167 -5.65 19.06 -9.44
CA ASN A 167 -4.90 18.25 -10.38
C ASN A 167 -5.30 16.79 -10.20
N ASN A 168 -6.10 16.25 -11.13
CA ASN A 168 -6.88 15.02 -10.92
C ASN A 168 -6.08 13.72 -11.14
N ASN A 169 -4.91 13.59 -10.51
CA ASN A 169 -4.03 12.42 -10.55
C ASN A 169 -4.29 11.45 -9.38
N ARG A 170 -5.50 11.42 -8.82
CA ARG A 170 -5.86 10.52 -7.71
C ARG A 170 -6.42 9.20 -8.26
N ILE A 171 -6.05 8.08 -7.64
CA ILE A 171 -6.32 6.71 -8.12
C ILE A 171 -7.48 6.09 -7.32
N GLY A 172 -8.42 5.42 -7.99
CA GLY A 172 -9.54 4.72 -7.34
C GLY A 172 -9.49 3.20 -7.55
N LEU A 173 -10.28 2.46 -6.78
CA LEU A 173 -10.30 1.00 -6.70
C LEU A 173 -10.80 0.29 -7.97
N GLY A 174 -11.35 1.03 -8.94
CA GLY A 174 -11.89 0.52 -10.22
C GLY A 174 -13.20 -0.29 -10.10
N ARG A 175 -13.38 -1.02 -8.98
CA ARG A 175 -14.51 -1.92 -8.74
C ARG A 175 -15.75 -1.20 -8.21
N LYS A 176 -16.93 -1.67 -8.63
CA LYS A 176 -18.25 -1.10 -8.25
C LYS A 176 -18.75 -1.58 -6.87
N PHE A 177 -17.86 -1.91 -5.94
CA PHE A 177 -18.19 -2.48 -4.62
C PHE A 177 -19.22 -1.65 -3.82
N LEU A 178 -19.17 -0.32 -3.95
CA LEU A 178 -20.18 0.63 -3.45
C LEU A 178 -21.63 0.27 -3.82
N PHE A 179 -21.88 -0.27 -5.02
CA PHE A 179 -23.22 -0.69 -5.45
C PHE A 179 -23.67 -1.99 -4.76
N TRP A 180 -22.76 -2.89 -4.42
CA TRP A 180 -23.12 -4.18 -3.83
C TRP A 180 -23.43 -4.05 -2.33
N VAL A 181 -22.55 -3.39 -1.57
CA VAL A 181 -22.76 -3.14 -0.12
C VAL A 181 -24.04 -2.31 0.12
N ALA A 182 -24.29 -1.30 -0.72
CA ALA A 182 -25.52 -0.52 -0.65
C ALA A 182 -26.79 -1.38 -0.82
N ASN A 183 -26.77 -2.36 -1.72
CA ASN A 183 -27.91 -3.25 -1.94
C ASN A 183 -28.15 -4.24 -0.79
N MET A 184 -27.09 -4.82 -0.20
CA MET A 184 -27.23 -5.65 1.01
C MET A 184 -27.88 -4.88 2.16
N SER A 185 -27.45 -3.64 2.41
CA SER A 185 -27.99 -2.80 3.50
C SER A 185 -29.49 -2.46 3.38
N GLN A 186 -30.10 -2.63 2.20
CA GLN A 186 -31.51 -2.27 1.96
C GLN A 186 -32.45 -3.48 1.80
N GLY A 187 -31.95 -4.72 1.93
CA GLY A 187 -32.79 -5.93 1.87
C GLY A 187 -33.60 -6.09 0.59
N ARG A 188 -33.17 -5.45 -0.51
CA ARG A 188 -33.83 -5.55 -1.82
C ARG A 188 -33.24 -6.73 -2.59
N PRO A 189 -34.05 -7.57 -3.26
CA PRO A 189 -33.51 -8.62 -4.12
C PRO A 189 -32.64 -7.95 -5.19
N SER A 190 -31.42 -8.46 -5.37
CA SER A 190 -30.53 -7.96 -6.40
C SER A 190 -31.21 -8.13 -7.75
N LYS A 191 -31.40 -7.02 -8.47
CA LYS A 191 -31.55 -7.14 -9.93
C LYS A 191 -30.19 -7.61 -10.41
N SER A 192 -30.12 -8.86 -10.90
CA SER A 192 -28.86 -9.44 -11.33
C SER A 192 -28.17 -8.48 -12.31
N LEU A 193 -26.88 -8.22 -12.10
CA LEU A 193 -26.08 -7.48 -13.05
C LEU A 193 -25.99 -8.36 -14.30
N ARG A 194 -26.86 -8.10 -15.28
CA ARG A 194 -26.95 -8.89 -16.52
C ARG A 194 -25.74 -8.76 -17.46
N ASN A 195 -24.72 -8.01 -17.05
CA ASN A 195 -23.42 -7.92 -17.72
C ASN A 195 -22.33 -8.37 -16.74
N GLY A 196 -22.18 -9.69 -16.59
CA GLY A 196 -21.06 -10.31 -15.87
C GLY A 196 -19.79 -10.28 -16.73
N SER A 197 -19.20 -9.10 -16.90
CA SER A 197 -17.88 -8.95 -17.52
C SER A 197 -16.81 -9.40 -16.53
N ARG A 198 -15.93 -10.32 -16.97
CA ARG A 198 -14.70 -10.68 -16.24
C ARG A 198 -13.88 -9.41 -15.93
N LEU A 199 -13.29 -9.34 -14.75
CA LEU A 199 -12.48 -8.22 -14.32
C LEU A 199 -11.11 -8.21 -15.03
N GLY A 200 -10.51 -7.03 -15.12
CA GLY A 200 -9.26 -6.80 -15.85
C GLY A 200 -8.01 -6.75 -14.96
N ALA A 201 -6.88 -6.39 -15.59
CA ALA A 201 -5.59 -6.27 -14.91
C ALA A 201 -5.53 -5.14 -13.85
N SER A 202 -6.37 -4.12 -13.98
CA SER A 202 -6.54 -3.08 -12.94
C SER A 202 -7.12 -3.63 -11.63
N GLU A 203 -7.90 -4.70 -11.71
CA GLU A 203 -8.56 -5.30 -10.56
C GLU A 203 -7.83 -6.53 -10.02
N LEU A 204 -7.45 -7.45 -10.91
CA LEU A 204 -6.89 -8.76 -10.59
C LEU A 204 -5.35 -8.78 -10.64
N GLY A 205 -4.75 -7.64 -10.94
CA GLY A 205 -3.31 -7.49 -11.10
C GLY A 205 -2.80 -8.01 -12.44
N PRO A 206 -1.46 -8.06 -12.61
CA PRO A 206 -0.82 -8.44 -13.87
C PRO A 206 -1.12 -9.89 -14.30
N TYR A 207 -1.61 -10.73 -13.39
CA TYR A 207 -1.95 -12.14 -13.64
C TYR A 207 -3.47 -12.38 -13.78
N ALA A 208 -4.25 -11.35 -14.12
CA ALA A 208 -5.71 -11.41 -14.30
C ALA A 208 -6.22 -12.56 -15.19
N TYR A 209 -5.45 -12.88 -16.22
CA TYR A 209 -5.79 -13.90 -17.22
C TYR A 209 -4.95 -15.17 -17.09
N GLU A 210 -4.17 -15.32 -16.02
CA GLU A 210 -3.40 -16.54 -15.76
C GLU A 210 -4.32 -17.72 -15.43
N ASP A 211 -4.15 -18.85 -16.14
CA ASP A 211 -4.84 -20.11 -15.84
C ASP A 211 -4.18 -20.87 -14.69
N ARG A 212 -2.83 -20.86 -14.63
CA ARG A 212 -2.06 -21.45 -13.53
C ARG A 212 -0.72 -20.73 -13.32
N MET A 213 -0.34 -20.52 -12.07
CA MET A 213 0.96 -20.00 -11.67
C MET A 213 2.11 -20.99 -11.99
N PRO A 214 3.36 -20.53 -12.09
CA PRO A 214 4.52 -21.39 -12.30
C PRO A 214 4.61 -22.53 -11.27
N ALA A 215 5.00 -23.73 -11.73
CA ALA A 215 5.04 -24.92 -10.87
C ALA A 215 5.96 -24.79 -9.64
N TRP A 216 7.05 -24.02 -9.74
CA TRP A 216 7.94 -23.75 -8.62
C TRP A 216 7.25 -22.90 -7.53
N LEU A 217 6.44 -21.92 -7.92
CA LEU A 217 5.72 -21.04 -6.99
C LEU A 217 4.55 -21.77 -6.36
N PHE A 218 3.81 -22.56 -7.15
CA PHE A 218 2.76 -23.44 -6.63
C PHE A 218 3.33 -24.35 -5.55
N LYS A 219 4.47 -24.99 -5.82
CA LYS A 219 5.15 -25.86 -4.86
C LYS A 219 5.64 -25.08 -3.63
N GLN A 220 6.21 -23.88 -3.79
CA GLN A 220 6.62 -23.04 -2.66
C GLN A 220 5.43 -22.67 -1.74
N LEU A 221 4.25 -22.42 -2.30
CA LEU A 221 3.03 -22.14 -1.53
C LEU A 221 2.40 -23.41 -0.91
N GLU A 222 2.63 -24.58 -1.50
CA GLU A 222 2.22 -25.90 -0.99
C GLU A 222 3.12 -26.39 0.16
N ASP A 223 4.44 -26.29 -0.01
CA ASP A 223 5.45 -26.61 1.01
C ASP A 223 5.37 -25.64 2.22
N GLY A 224 4.95 -24.39 1.97
CA GLY A 224 4.77 -23.36 2.99
C GLY A 224 6.08 -22.67 3.44
N PRO A 225 6.01 -21.74 4.42
CA PRO A 225 7.19 -21.01 4.89
C PRO A 225 8.15 -21.94 5.64
N PRO A 226 9.49 -21.85 5.39
CA PRO A 226 10.48 -22.62 6.12
C PRO A 226 10.38 -22.47 7.65
N MET A 227 10.35 -23.60 8.35
CA MET A 227 10.25 -23.66 9.82
C MET A 227 11.58 -24.13 10.42
N ARG A 228 12.03 -23.45 11.49
CA ARG A 228 13.29 -23.73 12.17
C ARG A 228 13.07 -23.73 13.68
N GLN A 229 13.66 -24.69 14.39
CA GLN A 229 13.64 -24.73 15.86
C GLN A 229 14.92 -24.11 16.42
N ILE A 230 14.78 -23.08 17.25
CA ILE A 230 15.90 -22.44 17.95
C ILE A 230 15.79 -22.64 19.46
N LYS A 231 16.92 -22.89 20.12
CA LYS A 231 16.99 -22.96 21.59
C LYS A 231 17.32 -21.57 22.12
N LYS A 232 16.32 -20.86 22.67
CA LYS A 232 16.54 -19.60 23.38
C LYS A 232 16.76 -19.85 24.86
N LEU A 233 17.66 -19.09 25.47
CA LEU A 233 17.86 -19.07 26.92
C LEU A 233 16.88 -18.07 27.54
N GLY A 234 15.97 -18.58 28.37
CA GLY A 234 15.04 -17.76 29.14
C GLY A 234 15.74 -16.98 30.25
N ARG A 235 15.07 -15.94 30.77
CA ARG A 235 15.58 -15.13 31.90
C ARG A 235 15.71 -15.91 33.21
N ASP A 236 15.05 -17.07 33.30
CA ASP A 236 15.16 -18.05 34.36
C ASP A 236 16.36 -19.02 34.19
N GLY A 237 17.18 -18.82 33.16
CA GLY A 237 18.33 -19.66 32.85
C GLY A 237 17.98 -21.00 32.20
N ARG A 238 16.71 -21.22 31.80
CA ARG A 238 16.28 -22.46 31.13
C ARG A 238 16.22 -22.29 29.63
N TYR A 239 16.57 -23.34 28.88
CA TYR A 239 16.39 -23.34 27.44
C TYR A 239 14.95 -23.67 27.06
N THR A 240 14.32 -22.80 26.27
CA THR A 240 13.06 -23.06 25.58
C THR A 240 13.33 -23.32 24.10
N VAL A 241 12.70 -24.35 23.54
CA VAL A 241 12.67 -24.53 22.08
C VAL A 241 11.57 -23.62 21.54
N GLN A 242 11.95 -22.63 20.76
CA GLN A 242 11.03 -21.76 20.03
C GLN A 242 11.02 -22.18 18.55
N GLU A 243 9.83 -22.40 18.01
CA GLU A 243 9.63 -22.48 16.57
C GLU A 243 9.67 -21.06 15.98
N VAL A 244 10.50 -20.89 14.95
CA VAL A 244 10.59 -19.67 14.13
C VAL A 244 10.20 -20.04 12.71
N VAL A 245 9.32 -19.24 12.13
CA VAL A 245 8.80 -19.45 10.78
C VAL A 245 9.15 -18.25 9.94
N GLU A 246 9.69 -18.51 8.76
CA GLU A 246 10.17 -17.47 7.86
C GLU A 246 9.02 -16.57 7.38
N GLY A 247 9.21 -15.25 7.46
CA GLY A 247 8.18 -14.26 7.16
C GLY A 247 7.19 -13.95 8.30
N GLU A 248 7.15 -14.74 9.38
CA GLU A 248 6.26 -14.52 10.52
C GLU A 248 6.98 -13.93 11.74
N THR A 249 6.36 -12.97 12.44
CA THR A 249 6.91 -12.40 13.68
C THR A 249 5.83 -12.05 14.70
N SER A 250 5.94 -12.64 15.89
CA SER A 250 5.07 -12.37 17.04
C SER A 250 5.67 -11.28 17.95
N GLY A 251 4.83 -10.62 18.76
CA GLY A 251 5.31 -9.65 19.77
C GLY A 251 5.70 -8.27 19.22
N VAL A 252 5.46 -8.00 17.94
CA VAL A 252 5.73 -6.71 17.29
C VAL A 252 4.92 -5.55 17.91
N LEU A 253 3.61 -5.74 18.17
CA LEU A 253 2.73 -4.68 18.69
C LEU A 253 3.20 -4.11 20.05
N PRO A 254 3.58 -4.92 21.06
CA PRO A 254 4.22 -4.43 22.29
C PRO A 254 5.43 -3.52 22.07
N ILE A 255 6.25 -3.77 21.05
CA ILE A 255 7.42 -2.94 20.71
C ILE A 255 6.99 -1.61 20.10
N LEU A 256 6.07 -1.64 19.13
CA LEU A 256 5.54 -0.42 18.50
C LEU A 256 4.82 0.47 19.52
N SER A 257 3.96 -0.12 20.36
CA SER A 257 3.26 0.56 21.46
C SER A 257 4.23 1.28 22.41
N ARG A 258 5.36 0.66 22.73
CA ARG A 258 6.44 1.29 23.52
C ARG A 258 7.12 2.45 22.78
N LEU A 259 7.43 2.29 21.49
CA LEU A 259 8.06 3.35 20.69
C LEU A 259 7.16 4.59 20.57
N SER A 260 5.86 4.40 20.33
CA SER A 260 4.87 5.50 20.32
C SER A 260 4.69 6.13 21.71
N ALA A 261 4.80 5.35 22.79
CA ALA A 261 4.79 5.90 24.15
C ALA A 261 5.99 6.81 24.41
N LEU A 262 7.15 6.52 23.82
CA LEU A 262 8.38 7.32 23.94
C LEU A 262 8.44 8.52 22.98
N ASP A 263 7.84 8.45 21.79
CA ASP A 263 7.89 9.55 20.79
C ASP A 263 7.12 10.78 21.31
N PRO A 264 7.79 11.91 21.64
CA PRO A 264 7.15 13.04 22.30
C PRO A 264 6.10 13.73 21.42
N ARG A 265 6.11 13.50 20.11
CA ARG A 265 5.19 14.12 19.13
C ARG A 265 3.87 13.36 19.03
N VAL A 266 3.83 12.09 19.41
CA VAL A 266 2.58 11.33 19.56
C VAL A 266 1.79 11.94 20.71
N ARG A 267 0.54 12.34 20.45
CA ARG A 267 -0.41 12.81 21.47
C ARG A 267 -1.14 11.62 22.08
N THR A 268 -1.69 10.75 21.24
CA THR A 268 -2.37 9.51 21.61
C THR A 268 -2.14 8.44 20.55
N ALA A 269 -1.99 7.18 20.94
CA ALA A 269 -1.94 6.05 20.03
C ALA A 269 -2.84 4.91 20.50
N TYR A 270 -3.46 4.22 19.54
CA TYR A 270 -4.27 3.03 19.78
C TYR A 270 -3.71 1.85 18.98
N TYR A 271 -3.73 0.66 19.57
CA TYR A 271 -3.33 -0.60 18.94
C TYR A 271 -4.44 -1.65 19.05
N CYS A 272 -4.52 -2.56 18.08
CA CYS A 272 -5.34 -3.75 18.15
C CYS A 272 -4.75 -4.78 19.15
N HIS A 273 -5.40 -5.95 19.26
CA HIS A 273 -5.00 -7.02 20.16
C HIS A 273 -3.54 -7.48 19.92
N PRO A 274 -2.71 -7.66 20.96
CA PRO A 274 -1.26 -7.89 20.80
C PRO A 274 -0.88 -9.28 20.26
N SER A 275 -1.84 -10.16 19.98
CA SER A 275 -1.59 -11.50 19.42
C SER A 275 -1.44 -11.52 17.89
N VAL A 276 -1.69 -10.40 17.20
CA VAL A 276 -1.51 -10.33 15.73
C VAL A 276 -0.05 -10.58 15.39
N LEU A 277 0.19 -11.54 14.50
CA LEU A 277 1.50 -11.76 13.88
C LEU A 277 1.69 -10.74 12.76
N GLN A 278 2.91 -10.19 12.63
CA GLN A 278 3.32 -9.60 11.36
C GLN A 278 3.66 -10.77 10.41
N ILE A 279 3.07 -10.78 9.22
CA ILE A 279 3.31 -11.82 8.20
C ILE A 279 3.66 -11.12 6.89
N GLY A 280 4.91 -11.28 6.47
CA GLY A 280 5.43 -10.82 5.19
C GLY A 280 5.40 -11.90 4.10
N LYS A 281 5.69 -11.50 2.86
CA LYS A 281 5.91 -12.38 1.72
C LYS A 281 7.20 -13.20 1.85
N ALA A 282 7.28 -14.28 1.07
CA ALA A 282 8.54 -15.00 0.82
C ALA A 282 9.33 -14.38 -0.35
N LYS A 283 10.63 -14.70 -0.46
CA LYS A 283 11.47 -14.27 -1.60
C LYS A 283 10.85 -14.76 -2.92
N ASN A 284 10.83 -13.88 -3.93
CA ASN A 284 10.29 -14.09 -5.27
C ASN A 284 8.78 -14.40 -5.34
N GLU A 285 8.00 -14.25 -4.26
CA GLU A 285 6.60 -14.68 -4.22
C GLU A 285 5.68 -13.80 -5.10
N GLY A 286 5.57 -12.50 -4.77
CA GLY A 286 4.83 -11.48 -5.53
C GLY A 286 3.31 -11.58 -5.48
N GLY A 287 2.61 -10.48 -5.21
CA GLY A 287 1.18 -10.33 -5.54
C GLY A 287 0.16 -11.03 -4.63
N PHE A 288 0.54 -11.59 -3.48
CA PHE A 288 -0.38 -12.26 -2.55
C PHE A 288 -0.78 -11.42 -1.32
N CYS A 289 -0.64 -10.10 -1.37
CA CYS A 289 -0.87 -9.20 -0.23
C CYS A 289 -2.22 -9.44 0.49
N GLY A 290 -3.31 -9.60 -0.26
CA GLY A 290 -4.64 -9.88 0.32
C GLY A 290 -4.69 -11.17 1.14
N PHE A 291 -4.04 -12.23 0.67
CA PHE A 291 -3.94 -13.50 1.40
C PHE A 291 -3.09 -13.38 2.67
N ARG A 292 -2.00 -12.62 2.63
CA ARG A 292 -1.16 -12.34 3.81
C ARG A 292 -1.93 -11.52 4.87
N ASN A 293 -2.74 -10.55 4.45
CA ASN A 293 -3.63 -9.81 5.35
C ASN A 293 -4.77 -10.68 5.94
N LEU A 294 -5.25 -11.69 5.21
CA LEU A 294 -6.14 -12.72 5.77
C LEU A 294 -5.43 -13.57 6.82
N GLN A 295 -4.19 -14.00 6.57
CA GLN A 295 -3.38 -14.73 7.57
C GLN A 295 -3.18 -13.90 8.84
N MET A 296 -2.90 -12.59 8.72
CA MET A 296 -2.74 -11.71 9.88
C MET A 296 -4.03 -11.56 10.70
N GLN A 297 -5.20 -11.44 10.07
CA GLN A 297 -6.49 -11.49 10.78
C GLN A 297 -6.77 -12.87 11.41
N VAL A 298 -6.47 -13.97 10.73
CA VAL A 298 -6.61 -15.32 11.31
C VAL A 298 -5.71 -15.49 12.53
N SER A 299 -4.50 -14.90 12.52
CA SER A 299 -3.61 -14.91 13.69
C SER A 299 -4.19 -14.17 14.91
N TYR A 300 -4.98 -13.11 14.69
CA TYR A 300 -5.79 -12.51 15.76
C TYR A 300 -6.84 -13.51 16.26
N ILE A 301 -7.63 -14.09 15.36
CA ILE A 301 -8.74 -15.00 15.72
C ILE A 301 -8.22 -16.18 16.56
N GLN A 302 -7.13 -16.81 16.10
CA GLN A 302 -6.44 -17.88 16.82
C GLN A 302 -5.86 -17.40 18.17
N GLY A 303 -5.05 -16.33 18.16
CA GLY A 303 -4.30 -15.87 19.33
C GLY A 303 -5.16 -15.22 20.43
N ALA A 304 -6.28 -14.60 20.07
CA ALA A 304 -7.26 -14.05 21.00
C ALA A 304 -8.35 -15.06 21.41
N LYS A 305 -8.41 -16.24 20.76
CA LYS A 305 -9.54 -17.18 20.82
C LYS A 305 -10.88 -16.49 20.54
N ALA A 306 -10.89 -15.66 19.48
CA ALA A 306 -12.09 -14.95 19.06
C ALA A 306 -13.15 -15.94 18.51
N PRO A 307 -14.45 -15.57 18.48
CA PRO A 307 -15.50 -16.47 17.99
C PRO A 307 -15.18 -17.05 16.60
N GLY A 308 -15.22 -18.38 16.49
CA GLY A 308 -14.87 -19.11 15.27
C GLY A 308 -13.41 -19.54 15.15
N TYR A 309 -12.56 -19.35 16.17
CA TYR A 309 -11.16 -19.80 16.15
C TYR A 309 -10.99 -21.30 15.91
N GLU A 310 -11.99 -22.11 16.26
CA GLU A 310 -12.01 -23.55 16.02
C GLU A 310 -12.02 -23.91 14.52
N LYS A 311 -12.41 -22.97 13.65
CA LYS A 311 -12.38 -23.11 12.18
C LYS A 311 -10.96 -23.05 11.62
N PHE A 312 -9.99 -22.52 12.39
CA PHE A 312 -8.59 -22.38 11.99
C PHE A 312 -7.67 -23.18 12.94
N PRO A 313 -7.69 -24.52 12.89
CA PRO A 313 -6.82 -25.34 13.72
C PRO A 313 -5.35 -25.25 13.28
N GLY A 314 -4.44 -25.25 14.25
CA GLY A 314 -2.99 -25.27 13.98
C GLY A 314 -2.42 -23.89 13.64
N ARG A 315 -1.70 -23.80 12.52
CA ARG A 315 -1.06 -22.55 12.02
C ARG A 315 -2.05 -21.72 11.22
N THR A 316 -1.65 -20.53 10.76
CA THR A 316 -2.45 -19.76 9.78
C THR A 316 -2.53 -20.52 8.46
N PRO A 317 -3.66 -20.51 7.75
CA PRO A 317 -3.84 -21.24 6.48
C PRO A 317 -2.92 -20.72 5.38
N GLY A 318 -2.40 -21.62 4.55
CA GLY A 318 -1.58 -21.26 3.38
C GLY A 318 -2.38 -20.56 2.27
N VAL A 319 -1.69 -19.91 1.34
CA VAL A 319 -2.33 -19.17 0.22
C VAL A 319 -3.25 -20.08 -0.59
N LEU A 320 -2.79 -21.26 -1.01
CA LEU A 320 -3.60 -22.22 -1.78
C LEU A 320 -4.86 -22.68 -1.03
N GLN A 321 -4.76 -22.86 0.30
CA GLN A 321 -5.90 -23.22 1.14
C GLN A 321 -6.91 -22.08 1.27
N LEU A 322 -6.44 -20.83 1.37
CA LEU A 322 -7.32 -19.66 1.33
C LEU A 322 -8.03 -19.53 -0.02
N GLN A 323 -7.34 -19.79 -1.13
CA GLN A 323 -7.94 -19.81 -2.47
C GLN A 323 -9.04 -20.88 -2.60
N ASP A 324 -8.76 -22.11 -2.17
CA ASP A 324 -9.72 -23.23 -2.14
C ASP A 324 -10.98 -22.90 -1.30
N TRP A 325 -10.81 -22.27 -0.13
CA TRP A 325 -11.93 -21.87 0.72
C TRP A 325 -12.76 -20.71 0.13
N ILE A 326 -12.11 -19.76 -0.56
CA ILE A 326 -12.81 -18.69 -1.29
C ILE A 326 -13.63 -19.29 -2.44
N GLU A 327 -13.08 -20.23 -3.22
CA GLU A 327 -13.85 -20.90 -4.27
C GLU A 327 -15.03 -21.71 -3.72
N LYS A 328 -14.83 -22.43 -2.61
CA LYS A 328 -15.91 -23.17 -1.93
C LYS A 328 -17.01 -22.26 -1.37
N ALA A 329 -16.67 -21.04 -0.97
CA ALA A 329 -17.66 -20.03 -0.59
C ALA A 329 -18.55 -19.67 -1.80
N TRP A 330 -17.92 -19.39 -2.94
CA TRP A 330 -18.62 -19.05 -4.19
C TRP A 330 -19.51 -20.20 -4.69
N ASP A 331 -19.01 -21.43 -4.67
CA ASP A 331 -19.76 -22.62 -5.09
C ASP A 331 -20.96 -22.93 -4.14
N GLN A 332 -20.98 -22.34 -2.94
CA GLN A 332 -22.13 -22.35 -2.00
C GLN A 332 -23.05 -21.12 -2.14
N GLY A 333 -22.85 -20.28 -3.15
CA GLY A 333 -23.67 -19.07 -3.41
C GLY A 333 -23.26 -17.84 -2.59
N ILE A 334 -22.20 -17.91 -1.78
CA ILE A 334 -21.67 -16.76 -1.04
C ILE A 334 -20.86 -15.91 -2.01
N CYS A 335 -21.25 -14.66 -2.24
CA CYS A 335 -20.57 -13.77 -3.19
C CYS A 335 -20.43 -14.36 -4.61
N GLU A 336 -21.45 -15.12 -5.10
CA GLU A 336 -21.40 -15.86 -6.38
C GLU A 336 -20.96 -15.03 -7.60
N THR A 337 -21.18 -13.72 -7.60
CA THR A 337 -20.73 -12.81 -8.66
C THR A 337 -19.21 -12.76 -8.81
N SER A 338 -18.46 -12.90 -7.70
CA SER A 338 -16.98 -12.99 -7.74
C SER A 338 -16.51 -14.19 -8.57
N ARG A 339 -17.24 -15.31 -8.63
CA ARG A 339 -16.90 -16.47 -9.47
C ARG A 339 -16.87 -16.12 -10.96
N ALA A 340 -17.86 -15.35 -11.42
CA ALA A 340 -17.97 -14.90 -12.80
C ALA A 340 -16.99 -13.75 -13.12
N GLU A 341 -16.74 -12.89 -12.13
CA GLU A 341 -15.82 -11.75 -12.23
C GLU A 341 -14.35 -12.16 -12.26
N ILE A 342 -13.95 -13.17 -11.47
CA ILE A 342 -12.55 -13.61 -11.30
C ILE A 342 -12.22 -14.87 -12.13
N GLY A 343 -13.18 -15.79 -12.23
CA GLY A 343 -12.97 -17.13 -12.78
C GLY A 343 -12.32 -18.07 -11.77
N GLN A 344 -11.33 -18.85 -12.22
CA GLN A 344 -10.50 -19.67 -11.34
C GLN A 344 -9.53 -18.79 -10.55
N LEU A 345 -9.47 -19.00 -9.23
CA LEU A 345 -8.55 -18.36 -8.31
C LEU A 345 -7.46 -19.34 -7.85
N LEU A 346 -7.84 -20.57 -7.52
CA LEU A 346 -6.97 -21.62 -6.99
C LEU A 346 -5.85 -21.97 -7.97
N GLY A 347 -4.62 -21.85 -7.49
CA GLY A 347 -3.41 -22.10 -8.26
C GLY A 347 -3.03 -20.96 -9.20
N THR A 348 -3.55 -19.73 -8.98
CA THR A 348 -3.22 -18.54 -9.79
C THR A 348 -2.74 -17.38 -8.91
N ARG A 349 -2.06 -16.40 -9.52
CA ARG A 349 -1.53 -15.18 -8.87
C ARG A 349 -2.50 -13.98 -8.91
N LYS A 350 -3.80 -14.21 -9.14
CA LYS A 350 -4.80 -13.14 -9.17
C LYS A 350 -4.93 -12.45 -7.82
N TRP A 351 -4.99 -11.13 -7.84
CA TRP A 351 -5.24 -10.33 -6.64
C TRP A 351 -6.68 -10.50 -6.15
N ILE A 352 -6.82 -10.56 -4.82
CA ILE A 352 -8.11 -10.60 -4.12
C ILE A 352 -8.37 -9.29 -3.40
N GLY A 353 -9.65 -8.98 -3.16
CA GLY A 353 -10.08 -7.80 -2.41
C GLY A 353 -11.00 -8.12 -1.23
N THR A 354 -11.69 -7.07 -0.76
CA THR A 354 -12.62 -7.12 0.37
C THR A 354 -13.76 -8.14 0.16
N MET A 355 -14.19 -8.35 -1.09
CA MET A 355 -15.25 -9.32 -1.45
C MET A 355 -14.83 -10.78 -1.20
N GLU A 356 -13.59 -11.12 -1.52
CA GLU A 356 -13.03 -12.45 -1.34
C GLU A 356 -12.76 -12.73 0.14
N ALA A 357 -12.26 -11.73 0.86
CA ALA A 357 -12.14 -11.76 2.31
C ALA A 357 -13.52 -11.97 2.99
N LEU A 358 -14.54 -11.22 2.56
CA LEU A 358 -15.92 -11.36 3.05
C LEU A 358 -16.48 -12.77 2.77
N ALA A 359 -16.26 -13.30 1.57
CA ALA A 359 -16.71 -14.64 1.18
C ALA A 359 -16.09 -15.73 2.08
N LEU A 360 -14.79 -15.64 2.34
CA LEU A 360 -14.08 -16.55 3.25
C LEU A 360 -14.68 -16.54 4.66
N TYR A 361 -14.86 -15.36 5.28
CA TYR A 361 -15.37 -15.31 6.66
C TYR A 361 -16.83 -15.76 6.76
N HIS A 362 -17.67 -15.45 5.77
CA HIS A 362 -19.03 -16.00 5.71
C HIS A 362 -19.04 -17.54 5.57
N TYR A 363 -18.16 -18.11 4.75
CA TYR A 363 -18.00 -19.56 4.64
C TYR A 363 -17.55 -20.21 5.96
N MET A 364 -16.78 -19.50 6.78
CA MET A 364 -16.36 -19.93 8.11
C MET A 364 -17.41 -19.71 9.21
N ASP A 365 -18.56 -19.11 8.91
CA ASP A 365 -19.57 -18.64 9.90
C ASP A 365 -19.01 -17.60 10.88
N ILE A 366 -18.13 -16.73 10.39
CA ILE A 366 -17.52 -15.63 11.16
C ILE A 366 -18.15 -14.31 10.74
N LYS A 367 -18.62 -13.56 11.72
CA LYS A 367 -19.26 -12.25 11.51
C LYS A 367 -18.21 -11.17 11.32
N VAL A 368 -18.14 -10.64 10.12
CA VAL A 368 -17.32 -9.50 9.72
C VAL A 368 -18.19 -8.41 9.10
N MET A 369 -17.68 -7.19 9.02
CA MET A 369 -18.38 -6.06 8.40
C MET A 369 -17.48 -5.29 7.44
N ALA A 370 -17.87 -5.26 6.17
CA ALA A 370 -17.17 -4.48 5.16
C ALA A 370 -17.70 -3.04 5.08
N ARG A 371 -16.81 -2.07 4.85
CA ARG A 371 -17.15 -0.64 4.71
C ARG A 371 -16.35 0.03 3.61
N THR A 372 -16.91 1.11 3.07
CA THR A 372 -16.32 1.94 2.01
C THR A 372 -16.08 3.37 2.48
N PHE A 373 -14.96 3.95 2.10
CA PHE A 373 -14.68 5.38 2.26
C PHE A 373 -14.34 5.96 0.89
N GLY A 374 -15.24 6.76 0.32
CA GLY A 374 -14.95 7.62 -0.83
C GLY A 374 -15.06 9.09 -0.44
N ASP A 375 -14.59 9.99 -1.30
CA ASP A 375 -14.79 11.42 -1.16
C ASP A 375 -16.28 11.76 -1.02
N GLN A 376 -16.68 12.47 0.04
CA GLN A 376 -18.09 12.78 0.30
C GLN A 376 -18.26 14.02 1.17
N HIS A 377 -19.24 14.87 0.82
CA HIS A 377 -19.61 16.09 1.55
C HIS A 377 -18.42 17.04 1.83
N GLY A 378 -17.49 17.16 0.88
CA GLY A 378 -16.30 18.02 1.02
C GLY A 378 -15.21 17.48 1.95
N ARG A 379 -15.27 16.18 2.31
CA ARG A 379 -14.20 15.46 3.01
C ARG A 379 -13.63 14.35 2.13
N TYR A 380 -12.31 14.25 2.09
CA TYR A 380 -11.62 13.24 1.30
C TYR A 380 -11.75 11.84 1.94
N ALA A 381 -11.65 10.79 1.11
CA ALA A 381 -11.72 9.40 1.53
C ALA A 381 -10.80 9.07 2.73
N HIS A 382 -9.52 9.46 2.65
CA HIS A 382 -8.55 9.22 3.72
C HIS A 382 -8.94 9.89 5.05
N GLN A 383 -9.52 11.10 5.03
CA GLN A 383 -9.96 11.79 6.24
C GLN A 383 -11.09 11.02 6.93
N ARG A 384 -12.03 10.49 6.13
CA ARG A 384 -13.15 9.67 6.63
C ARG A 384 -12.69 8.33 7.17
N LEU A 385 -11.72 7.69 6.50
CA LEU A 385 -11.06 6.47 6.98
C LEU A 385 -10.39 6.72 8.33
N LEU A 386 -9.57 7.77 8.44
CA LEU A 386 -8.84 8.12 9.67
C LEU A 386 -9.77 8.44 10.85
N ASP A 387 -10.85 9.19 10.60
CA ASP A 387 -11.87 9.45 11.63
C ASP A 387 -12.48 8.12 12.13
N TRP A 388 -12.88 7.25 11.19
CA TRP A 388 -13.54 5.99 11.52
C TRP A 388 -12.61 4.98 12.22
N VAL A 389 -11.35 4.85 11.78
CA VAL A 389 -10.36 3.97 12.43
C VAL A 389 -10.04 4.44 13.85
N GLU A 390 -9.97 5.77 14.06
CA GLU A 390 -9.74 6.30 15.40
C GLU A 390 -10.93 6.03 16.32
N ASP A 391 -12.16 6.23 15.84
CA ASP A 391 -13.38 5.90 16.59
C ASP A 391 -13.51 4.39 16.84
N TYR A 392 -13.12 3.55 15.87
CA TYR A 392 -13.09 2.09 16.02
C TYR A 392 -12.24 1.69 17.20
N PHE A 393 -10.96 2.06 17.27
CA PHE A 393 -10.12 1.66 18.40
C PHE A 393 -10.52 2.37 19.71
N ARG A 394 -10.83 3.68 19.65
CA ARG A 394 -11.23 4.46 20.83
C ARG A 394 -12.49 3.92 21.50
N SER A 395 -13.45 3.37 20.76
CA SER A 395 -14.68 2.80 21.34
C SER A 395 -14.45 1.62 22.31
N SER A 396 -13.27 1.02 22.30
CA SER A 396 -12.83 -0.03 23.25
C SER A 396 -11.73 0.43 24.21
N ALA A 397 -11.33 1.70 24.17
CA ALA A 397 -10.35 2.24 25.10
C ALA A 397 -11.00 2.41 26.48
N PRO A 398 -10.33 2.01 27.59
CA PRO A 398 -10.73 2.43 28.93
C PRO A 398 -10.79 3.97 29.03
N HIS A 399 -11.57 4.48 29.98
CA HIS A 399 -11.65 5.93 30.23
C HIS A 399 -10.35 6.56 30.75
N ASP A 400 -9.32 5.75 31.03
CA ASP A 400 -8.01 6.20 31.50
C ASP A 400 -7.22 6.97 30.43
N LEU A 401 -6.62 8.08 30.84
CA LEU A 401 -5.90 9.06 30.01
C LEU A 401 -4.52 8.57 29.51
N ASN A 402 -4.34 7.27 29.32
CA ASN A 402 -3.08 6.70 28.87
C ASN A 402 -2.74 7.17 27.45
N LYS A 403 -1.52 7.68 27.28
CA LYS A 403 -1.00 8.14 25.98
C LYS A 403 -1.08 7.04 24.91
N VAL A 404 -0.86 5.79 25.29
CA VAL A 404 -0.95 4.65 24.38
C VAL A 404 -1.89 3.61 24.98
N VAL A 405 -2.85 3.15 24.18
CA VAL A 405 -3.86 2.17 24.57
C VAL A 405 -3.77 0.96 23.64
N THR A 406 -3.39 -0.19 24.20
CA THR A 406 -3.56 -1.47 23.51
C THR A 406 -4.97 -1.98 23.80
N THR A 407 -5.78 -2.10 22.76
CA THR A 407 -7.17 -2.58 22.82
C THR A 407 -7.23 -4.11 22.72
N LEU A 408 -8.41 -4.69 22.90
CA LEU A 408 -8.67 -6.11 22.60
C LEU A 408 -9.36 -6.32 21.24
N LYS A 409 -9.39 -5.29 20.38
CA LYS A 409 -10.10 -5.34 19.10
C LYS A 409 -9.31 -6.10 18.01
N PRO A 410 -9.99 -6.65 17.00
CA PRO A 410 -9.36 -7.13 15.77
C PRO A 410 -8.47 -6.06 15.11
N PRO A 411 -7.40 -6.47 14.40
CA PRO A 411 -6.85 -5.64 13.33
C PRO A 411 -7.89 -5.48 12.21
N ILE A 412 -7.74 -4.45 11.36
CA ILE A 412 -8.67 -4.17 10.25
C ILE A 412 -7.96 -4.46 8.92
N TYR A 413 -8.58 -5.24 8.03
CA TYR A 413 -8.14 -5.34 6.63
C TYR A 413 -8.37 -4.00 5.94
N LEU A 414 -7.38 -3.48 5.21
CA LEU A 414 -7.50 -2.28 4.39
C LEU A 414 -7.17 -2.61 2.94
N GLN A 415 -8.16 -2.45 2.06
CA GLN A 415 -7.96 -2.42 0.62
C GLN A 415 -7.75 -0.98 0.15
N ARG A 416 -6.73 -0.78 -0.68
CA ARG A 416 -6.58 0.40 -1.55
C ARG A 416 -6.40 -0.08 -3.00
N PRO A 417 -6.34 0.81 -4.01
CA PRO A 417 -6.02 0.43 -5.38
C PRO A 417 -4.68 -0.32 -5.44
N CYS A 418 -4.64 -1.42 -6.18
CA CYS A 418 -3.48 -2.32 -6.37
C CYS A 418 -2.87 -3.00 -5.13
N HIS A 419 -3.20 -2.59 -3.90
CA HIS A 419 -2.55 -3.12 -2.70
C HIS A 419 -3.48 -3.23 -1.49
N SER A 420 -3.15 -4.13 -0.56
CA SER A 420 -3.85 -4.29 0.72
C SER A 420 -2.88 -4.37 1.88
N MET A 421 -3.32 -3.88 3.05
CA MET A 421 -2.54 -3.87 4.29
C MET A 421 -3.44 -4.23 5.47
N THR A 422 -2.83 -4.52 6.62
CA THR A 422 -3.54 -4.77 7.88
C THR A 422 -3.32 -3.58 8.81
N ILE A 423 -4.37 -2.81 9.11
CA ILE A 423 -4.31 -1.73 10.10
C ILE A 423 -4.25 -2.36 11.50
N ILE A 424 -3.16 -2.13 12.19
CA ILE A 424 -2.92 -2.57 13.58
C ILE A 424 -3.17 -1.47 14.61
N GLY A 425 -3.45 -0.23 14.17
CA GLY A 425 -3.63 0.90 15.07
C GLY A 425 -3.70 2.26 14.38
N LEU A 426 -3.73 3.32 15.18
CA LEU A 426 -3.66 4.70 14.73
C LEU A 426 -2.95 5.58 15.76
N GLU A 427 -2.09 6.48 15.29
CA GLU A 427 -1.53 7.57 16.08
C GLU A 427 -2.18 8.90 15.70
N ARG A 428 -2.49 9.71 16.71
CA ARG A 428 -2.76 11.14 16.57
C ARG A 428 -1.56 11.90 17.11
N MET A 429 -0.99 12.77 16.29
CA MET A 429 0.17 13.59 16.61
C MET A 429 -0.26 14.88 17.35
N ARG A 430 0.70 15.59 17.95
CA ARG A 430 0.44 16.83 18.72
C ARG A 430 0.03 18.01 17.85
N ASP A 431 0.49 18.06 16.60
CA ASP A 431 0.06 19.04 15.59
C ASP A 431 -1.36 18.76 15.04
N GLY A 432 -1.92 17.59 15.34
CA GLY A 432 -3.26 17.15 14.91
C GLY A 432 -3.25 16.19 13.72
N THR A 433 -2.10 16.01 13.05
CA THR A 433 -1.93 15.02 11.97
C THR A 433 -2.08 13.59 12.50
N ARG A 434 -2.26 12.63 11.59
CA ARG A 434 -2.48 11.21 11.95
C ARG A 434 -1.65 10.26 11.10
N ASN A 435 -1.22 9.18 11.74
CA ASN A 435 -0.65 8.01 11.09
C ASN A 435 -1.61 6.82 11.26
N LEU A 436 -1.94 6.11 10.18
CA LEU A 436 -2.32 4.71 10.34
C LEU A 436 -1.06 3.93 10.76
N LEU A 437 -1.23 2.99 11.67
CA LEU A 437 -0.23 1.99 12.00
C LEU A 437 -0.61 0.70 11.28
N VAL A 438 0.28 0.16 10.45
CA VAL A 438 -0.02 -0.95 9.56
C VAL A 438 1.05 -2.04 9.63
N PHE A 439 0.61 -3.28 9.43
CA PHE A 439 1.46 -4.32 8.84
C PHE A 439 1.20 -4.33 7.34
N ASP A 440 2.28 -4.19 6.59
CA ASP A 440 2.28 -4.17 5.13
C ASP A 440 2.96 -5.45 4.66
N PRO A 441 2.23 -6.40 4.05
CA PRO A 441 2.73 -7.76 3.80
C PRO A 441 3.84 -7.83 2.75
N LEU A 442 4.18 -6.71 2.09
CA LEU A 442 5.33 -6.65 1.19
C LEU A 442 6.68 -6.70 1.93
N TYR A 443 6.68 -6.50 3.25
CA TYR A 443 7.88 -6.44 4.10
C TYR A 443 7.76 -7.35 5.32
N CYS A 444 8.88 -7.95 5.70
CA CYS A 444 9.02 -8.73 6.92
C CYS A 444 9.29 -7.83 8.14
N ALA A 445 9.31 -8.41 9.33
CA ALA A 445 9.87 -7.71 10.48
C ALA A 445 11.41 -7.69 10.35
N PRO A 446 12.05 -6.52 10.41
CA PRO A 446 13.50 -6.42 10.23
C PRO A 446 14.23 -7.00 11.44
N ARG A 447 15.50 -7.43 11.29
CA ARG A 447 16.24 -8.13 12.38
C ARG A 447 16.27 -7.36 13.71
N ILE A 448 16.37 -6.03 13.64
CA ILE A 448 16.31 -5.11 14.77
C ILE A 448 14.99 -5.21 15.58
N MET A 449 13.86 -5.59 14.96
CA MET A 449 12.61 -5.90 15.67
C MET A 449 12.75 -7.16 16.52
N GLN A 450 13.38 -8.23 16.00
CA GLN A 450 13.61 -9.45 16.78
C GLN A 450 14.52 -9.18 18.00
N ASP A 451 15.58 -8.37 17.84
CA ASP A 451 16.43 -7.96 18.96
C ASP A 451 15.66 -7.13 20.00
N MET A 452 14.68 -6.34 19.58
CA MET A 452 13.80 -5.58 20.49
C MET A 452 12.80 -6.49 21.20
N ILE A 453 12.23 -7.49 20.52
CA ILE A 453 11.34 -8.51 21.09
C ILE A 453 12.07 -9.33 22.15
N ASP A 454 13.28 -9.80 21.86
CA ASP A 454 14.05 -10.69 22.76
C ASP A 454 14.52 -9.96 24.03
N ARG A 455 14.90 -8.68 23.92
CA ARG A 455 15.14 -7.81 25.10
C ARG A 455 13.84 -7.39 25.80
N GLY A 456 12.73 -7.36 25.07
CA GLY A 456 11.40 -6.98 25.53
C GLY A 456 11.18 -5.46 25.59
N PRO A 457 9.92 -4.99 25.54
CA PRO A 457 9.60 -3.56 25.39
C PRO A 457 10.24 -2.66 26.45
N GLN A 458 10.36 -3.12 27.70
CA GLN A 458 10.88 -2.30 28.80
C GLN A 458 12.37 -1.95 28.67
N ALA A 459 13.13 -2.65 27.82
CA ALA A 459 14.53 -2.33 27.51
C ALA A 459 14.67 -1.18 26.49
N ILE A 460 13.57 -0.70 25.92
CA ILE A 460 13.55 0.43 24.98
C ILE A 460 13.33 1.71 25.78
N HIS A 461 14.28 2.65 25.68
CA HIS A 461 14.28 3.91 26.43
C HIS A 461 14.27 5.17 25.56
N VAL A 462 14.51 5.03 24.25
CA VAL A 462 14.49 6.13 23.28
C VAL A 462 13.46 5.85 22.17
N PRO A 463 12.80 6.87 21.61
CA PRO A 463 12.01 6.70 20.41
C PRO A 463 12.92 6.41 19.20
N ASN A 464 12.41 5.70 18.20
CA ASN A 464 13.12 5.46 16.94
C ASN A 464 12.21 5.79 15.75
N GLU A 465 12.35 7.01 15.22
CA GLU A 465 11.54 7.49 14.11
C GLU A 465 11.87 6.78 12.78
N LYS A 466 13.16 6.59 12.45
CA LYS A 466 13.59 5.89 11.21
C LYS A 466 12.93 4.51 11.14
N PHE A 467 12.97 3.77 12.25
CA PHE A 467 12.32 2.47 12.39
C PHE A 467 10.79 2.54 12.27
N MET A 468 10.15 3.52 12.91
CA MET A 468 8.68 3.66 12.87
C MET A 468 8.15 4.04 11.46
N ARG A 469 8.98 4.51 10.52
CA ARG A 469 8.57 4.73 9.11
C ARG A 469 7.99 3.46 8.47
N LEU A 470 8.57 2.28 8.75
CA LEU A 470 8.12 1.01 8.19
C LEU A 470 6.63 0.74 8.50
N TYR A 471 6.19 1.10 9.71
CA TYR A 471 4.86 0.83 10.26
C TYR A 471 3.87 2.01 10.15
N ARG A 472 4.35 3.24 9.95
CA ARG A 472 3.51 4.44 9.83
C ARG A 472 3.09 4.67 8.38
N ARG A 473 1.81 4.97 8.15
CA ARG A 473 1.30 5.58 6.92
C ARG A 473 0.65 6.91 7.27
N HIS A 474 1.39 7.99 7.01
CA HIS A 474 0.95 9.36 7.30
C HIS A 474 -0.23 9.76 6.41
N GLU A 475 -1.13 10.63 6.89
CA GLU A 475 -2.36 10.99 6.16
C GLU A 475 -2.11 11.56 4.74
N THR A 476 -0.96 12.20 4.50
CA THR A 476 -0.56 12.66 3.16
C THR A 476 -0.22 11.53 2.18
N LYS A 477 0.21 10.35 2.67
CA LYS A 477 0.40 9.15 1.83
C LYS A 477 -0.91 8.43 1.51
N LEU A 478 -1.99 8.75 2.24
CA LEU A 478 -3.34 8.25 1.98
C LEU A 478 -4.13 9.19 1.05
N TYR A 479 -3.72 10.46 0.92
CA TYR A 479 -4.35 11.45 0.04
C TYR A 479 -4.47 11.03 -1.45
N PRO A 480 -3.48 10.36 -2.09
CA PRO A 480 -3.55 10.02 -3.51
C PRO A 480 -4.70 9.11 -3.92
N TYR A 481 -5.32 8.39 -2.97
CA TYR A 481 -6.39 7.45 -3.27
C TYR A 481 -7.78 8.10 -3.16
N LEU A 482 -8.66 7.82 -4.13
CA LEU A 482 -10.04 8.32 -4.21
C LEU A 482 -10.99 7.57 -3.26
N ASP A 483 -10.65 6.31 -2.97
CA ASP A 483 -11.45 5.42 -2.15
C ASP A 483 -10.60 4.36 -1.41
N PHE A 484 -11.21 3.80 -0.38
CA PHE A 484 -10.71 2.70 0.43
C PHE A 484 -11.86 1.76 0.80
N GLU A 485 -11.55 0.48 0.97
CA GLU A 485 -12.44 -0.48 1.60
C GLU A 485 -11.77 -1.07 2.84
N VAL A 486 -12.58 -1.43 3.83
CA VAL A 486 -12.09 -2.12 5.03
C VAL A 486 -12.98 -3.31 5.39
N LEU A 487 -12.40 -4.26 6.11
CA LEU A 487 -13.11 -5.36 6.77
C LEU A 487 -12.70 -5.40 8.25
N GLU A 488 -13.68 -5.39 9.15
CA GLU A 488 -13.54 -5.52 10.61
C GLU A 488 -14.28 -6.75 11.18
#